data_AF-A0A2B4RI80-F1
#
_entry.id   AF-A0A2B4RI80-F1
#
_cell.length_a   1.000
_cell.length_b   1.000
_cell.length_c   1.000
_cell.angle_alpha   90.00
_cell.angle_beta   90.00
_cell.angle_gamma   90.00
#
_symmetry.space_group_name_H-M   'P 1'
#
loop_
_entity.id
_entity.type
_entity.pdbx_description
1 polymer ?
#
loop_
_entity_poly.entity_id
_entity_poly.type
_entity_poly.pdbx_seq_one_letter_code
_entity_poly.pdbx_strand_id
1 'polypeptide(L)'
;MSKHSSSQTPRKLKIGSGSVVCQEAEIKGEVTIGSRTVIHPKARIIAEAGPIIIGDNNLIEEQATILNSSYLDDDGQSGGKIVLKIGNHNVFEVGSQCEAVNVGDNNILEAKSKVGRFTSVSHGRTQMCSLIVVEVGMNPRERFKKHWSFGI
;
A
#
# COMPACT_ATOMS: atom_id res chain seq x y z
N MET A 1 -10.57 -24.48 27.64
CA MET A 1 -11.21 -24.28 26.31
C MET A 1 -11.13 -22.79 25.98
N SER A 2 -10.03 -22.34 25.37
CA SER A 2 -9.76 -20.90 25.16
C SER A 2 -10.54 -20.38 23.96
N LYS A 3 -11.50 -19.48 24.22
CA LYS A 3 -12.24 -18.74 23.21
C LYS A 3 -11.38 -17.55 22.74
N HIS A 4 -10.70 -17.68 21.60
CA HIS A 4 -10.16 -16.52 20.89
C HIS A 4 -11.28 -15.92 20.02
N SER A 5 -12.07 -15.05 20.62
CA SER A 5 -12.97 -14.16 19.89
C SER A 5 -12.13 -13.07 19.21
N SER A 6 -11.54 -13.39 18.06
CA SER A 6 -11.07 -12.35 17.15
C SER A 6 -12.30 -11.68 16.56
N SER A 7 -12.51 -10.40 16.86
CA SER A 7 -13.52 -9.56 16.22
C SER A 7 -13.18 -9.45 14.74
N GLN A 8 -13.63 -10.41 13.94
CA GLN A 8 -13.48 -10.35 12.49
C GLN A 8 -14.46 -9.30 11.98
N THR A 9 -13.97 -8.09 11.74
CA THR A 9 -14.63 -7.18 10.80
C THR A 9 -14.94 -7.97 9.52
N PRO A 10 -16.14 -7.81 8.93
CA PRO A 10 -16.57 -8.63 7.81
C PRO A 10 -15.54 -8.54 6.67
N ARG A 11 -14.83 -9.64 6.44
CA ARG A 11 -13.80 -9.77 5.39
C ARG A 11 -14.48 -9.81 4.04
N LYS A 12 -14.82 -8.65 3.51
CA LYS A 12 -15.38 -8.55 2.16
C LYS A 12 -14.23 -8.46 1.18
N LEU A 13 -13.77 -9.61 0.72
CA LEU A 13 -12.82 -9.73 -0.38
C LEU A 13 -13.59 -9.88 -1.69
N LYS A 14 -13.35 -8.99 -2.66
CA LYS A 14 -13.86 -9.11 -4.02
C LYS A 14 -12.68 -9.29 -4.96
N ILE A 15 -12.74 -10.32 -5.81
CA ILE A 15 -11.70 -10.62 -6.78
C ILE A 15 -12.31 -10.52 -8.18
N GLY A 16 -11.71 -9.70 -9.03
CA GLY A 16 -12.10 -9.53 -10.42
C GLY A 16 -11.80 -10.76 -11.28
N SER A 17 -12.42 -10.83 -12.45
CA SER A 17 -12.24 -11.94 -13.37
C SER A 17 -10.81 -12.00 -13.92
N GLY A 18 -10.24 -13.20 -13.97
CA GLY A 18 -8.88 -13.41 -14.50
C GLY A 18 -7.75 -12.92 -13.59
N SER A 19 -8.06 -12.53 -12.35
CA SER A 19 -7.05 -12.14 -11.37
C SER A 19 -6.42 -13.36 -10.70
N VAL A 20 -5.13 -13.27 -10.41
CA VAL A 20 -4.34 -14.34 -9.80
C VAL A 20 -3.92 -13.86 -8.42
N VAL A 21 -4.40 -14.55 -7.38
CA VAL A 21 -4.05 -14.24 -6.00
C VAL A 21 -3.39 -15.45 -5.37
N CYS A 22 -2.13 -15.31 -4.97
CA CYS A 22 -1.41 -16.39 -4.31
C CYS A 22 -2.00 -16.68 -2.91
N GLN A 23 -2.05 -17.95 -2.52
CA GLN A 23 -2.55 -18.38 -1.21
C GLN A 23 -1.70 -17.86 -0.04
N GLU A 24 -0.41 -17.61 -0.28
CA GLU A 24 0.53 -17.07 0.70
C GLU A 24 0.41 -15.54 0.87
N ALA A 25 -0.46 -14.87 0.11
CA ALA A 25 -0.70 -13.45 0.28
C ALA A 25 -1.54 -13.19 1.54
N GLU A 26 -1.13 -12.21 2.34
CA GLU A 26 -1.84 -11.79 3.54
C GLU A 26 -2.84 -10.68 3.19
N ILE A 27 -4.13 -10.99 3.17
CA ILE A 27 -5.19 -10.01 2.88
C ILE A 27 -6.09 -9.85 4.12
N LYS A 28 -6.19 -8.62 4.62
CA LYS A 28 -6.94 -8.27 5.83
C LYS A 28 -7.89 -7.10 5.57
N GLY A 29 -9.13 -7.21 6.05
CA GLY A 29 -10.16 -6.17 5.97
C GLY A 29 -11.02 -6.23 4.71
N GLU A 30 -11.59 -5.10 4.30
CA GLU A 30 -12.40 -4.95 3.09
C GLU A 30 -11.49 -4.60 1.90
N VAL A 31 -11.34 -5.53 0.95
CA VAL A 31 -10.43 -5.37 -0.19
C VAL A 31 -11.16 -5.74 -1.47
N THR A 32 -11.08 -4.86 -2.46
CA THR A 32 -11.56 -5.11 -3.82
C THR A 32 -10.38 -5.14 -4.76
N ILE A 33 -10.25 -6.23 -5.51
CA ILE A 33 -9.19 -6.47 -6.48
C ILE A 33 -9.85 -6.46 -7.86
N GLY A 34 -9.39 -5.58 -8.74
CA GLY A 34 -9.84 -5.52 -10.13
C GLY A 34 -9.45 -6.77 -10.92
N SER A 35 -9.90 -6.84 -12.16
CA SER A 35 -9.67 -7.93 -13.10
C SER A 35 -8.22 -7.98 -13.57
N ARG A 36 -7.73 -9.18 -13.90
CA ARG A 36 -6.36 -9.41 -14.42
C ARG A 36 -5.24 -8.88 -13.51
N THR A 37 -5.54 -8.68 -12.22
CA THR A 37 -4.54 -8.27 -11.23
C THR A 37 -3.82 -9.50 -10.70
N VAL A 38 -2.50 -9.40 -10.55
CA VAL A 38 -1.64 -10.49 -10.12
C VAL A 38 -1.01 -10.15 -8.77
N ILE A 39 -1.14 -11.04 -7.80
CA ILE A 39 -0.59 -10.90 -6.44
C ILE A 39 0.33 -12.09 -6.15
N HIS A 40 1.61 -11.81 -5.97
CA HIS A 40 2.66 -12.79 -5.67
C HIS A 40 2.62 -13.29 -4.21
N PRO A 41 3.34 -14.38 -3.90
CA PRO A 41 3.49 -14.88 -2.53
C PRO A 41 4.03 -13.82 -1.56
N LYS A 42 3.63 -13.89 -0.29
CA LYS A 42 4.07 -12.98 0.78
C LYS A 42 3.73 -11.49 0.57
N ALA A 43 2.93 -11.14 -0.43
CA ALA A 43 2.35 -9.81 -0.54
C ALA A 43 1.39 -9.57 0.63
N ARG A 44 1.32 -8.33 1.12
CA ARG A 44 0.53 -7.96 2.30
C ARG A 44 -0.40 -6.81 1.94
N ILE A 45 -1.70 -7.00 2.09
CA ILE A 45 -2.73 -6.01 1.80
C ILE A 45 -3.61 -5.87 3.04
N ILE A 46 -3.45 -4.76 3.75
CA ILE A 46 -4.01 -4.56 5.09
C ILE A 46 -4.90 -3.31 5.09
N ALA A 47 -6.22 -3.52 5.13
CA ALA A 47 -7.24 -2.49 5.22
C ALA A 47 -7.66 -2.27 6.68
N GLU A 48 -6.97 -1.39 7.41
CA GLU A 48 -7.27 -1.03 8.81
C GLU A 48 -8.18 0.21 8.91
N ALA A 49 -7.83 1.31 8.25
CA ALA A 49 -8.58 2.56 8.29
C ALA A 49 -9.88 2.53 7.49
N GLY A 50 -9.96 1.66 6.48
CA GLY A 50 -11.04 1.64 5.51
C GLY A 50 -10.71 0.75 4.30
N PRO A 51 -11.65 0.60 3.36
CA PRO A 51 -11.54 -0.35 2.27
C PRO A 51 -10.40 0.02 1.33
N ILE A 52 -9.74 -1.01 0.82
CA ILE A 52 -8.74 -0.90 -0.25
C ILE A 52 -9.41 -1.30 -1.57
N ILE A 53 -9.33 -0.43 -2.57
CA ILE A 53 -9.85 -0.67 -3.91
C ILE A 53 -8.66 -0.65 -4.87
N ILE A 54 -8.32 -1.81 -5.42
CA ILE A 54 -7.30 -2.00 -6.44
C ILE A 54 -8.01 -2.15 -7.78
N GLY A 55 -7.59 -1.36 -8.77
CA GLY A 55 -8.09 -1.43 -10.14
C GLY A 55 -7.63 -2.67 -10.90
N ASP A 56 -7.75 -2.60 -12.21
CA ASP A 56 -7.47 -3.69 -13.14
C ASP A 56 -6.02 -3.72 -13.62
N ASN A 57 -5.55 -4.91 -14.02
CA ASN A 57 -4.21 -5.14 -14.57
C ASN A 57 -3.06 -4.65 -13.66
N ASN A 58 -3.23 -4.71 -12.34
CA ASN A 58 -2.14 -4.37 -11.41
C ASN A 58 -1.24 -5.58 -11.15
N LEU A 59 0.05 -5.33 -10.89
CA LEU A 59 1.02 -6.35 -10.49
C LEU A 59 1.55 -6.04 -9.10
N ILE A 60 1.34 -6.93 -8.16
CA ILE A 60 1.82 -6.82 -6.78
C ILE A 60 2.80 -7.95 -6.52
N GLU A 61 4.09 -7.62 -6.44
CA GLU A 61 5.15 -8.61 -6.32
C GLU A 61 5.38 -9.10 -4.88
N GLU A 62 6.33 -10.02 -4.72
CA GLU A 62 6.65 -10.64 -3.45
C GLU A 62 7.08 -9.60 -2.41
N GLN A 63 6.62 -9.79 -1.16
CA GLN A 63 6.91 -8.89 -0.04
C GLN A 63 6.40 -7.44 -0.19
N ALA A 64 5.69 -7.12 -1.27
CA ALA A 64 5.04 -5.82 -1.41
C ALA A 64 3.97 -5.65 -0.32
N THR A 65 3.94 -4.47 0.31
CA THR A 65 3.04 -4.16 1.43
C THR A 65 2.17 -2.96 1.06
N ILE A 66 0.87 -3.16 0.98
CA ILE A 66 -0.14 -2.12 0.84
C ILE A 66 -0.87 -2.01 2.17
N LEU A 67 -0.73 -0.88 2.85
CA LEU A 67 -1.25 -0.67 4.19
C LEU A 67 -2.09 0.61 4.23
N ASN A 68 -3.38 0.46 4.52
CA ASN A 68 -4.24 1.58 4.85
C ASN A 68 -4.39 1.65 6.37
N SER A 69 -3.42 2.24 7.07
CA SER A 69 -3.39 2.29 8.54
C SER A 69 -4.36 3.35 9.09
N SER A 70 -5.12 3.07 10.16
CA SER A 70 -5.95 4.09 10.83
C SER A 70 -5.08 5.07 11.60
N TYR A 71 -5.39 6.36 11.56
CA TYR A 71 -4.78 7.34 12.46
C TYR A 71 -5.82 7.85 13.45
N LEU A 72 -5.35 8.12 14.66
CA LEU A 72 -6.08 8.91 15.64
C LEU A 72 -5.72 10.36 15.33
N ASP A 73 -6.71 11.20 15.09
CA ASP A 73 -6.50 12.66 15.10
C ASP A 73 -6.06 13.07 16.53
N ASP A 74 -5.34 14.19 16.70
CA ASP A 74 -4.93 14.73 18.02
C ASP A 74 -6.13 14.94 18.99
N ASP A 75 -7.36 15.04 18.44
CA ASP A 75 -8.63 15.11 19.17
C ASP A 75 -9.18 13.73 19.65
N GLY A 76 -8.42 12.64 19.48
CA GLY A 76 -8.84 11.29 19.90
C GLY A 76 -9.98 10.69 19.07
N GLN A 77 -10.36 11.36 17.97
CA GLN A 77 -11.32 10.85 17.00
C GLN A 77 -10.55 9.99 15.97
N SER A 78 -11.05 8.79 15.67
CA SER A 78 -10.52 8.02 14.54
C SER A 78 -10.67 8.88 13.30
N GLY A 79 -9.54 9.31 12.73
CA GLY A 79 -9.50 10.01 11.46
C GLY A 79 -10.33 9.21 10.47
N GLY A 80 -11.30 9.89 9.84
CA GLY A 80 -12.43 9.27 9.17
C GLY A 80 -12.03 8.14 8.22
N LYS A 81 -12.97 7.23 7.92
CA LYS A 81 -12.77 6.06 7.06
C LYS A 81 -12.13 6.45 5.72
N ILE A 82 -10.81 6.34 5.61
CA ILE A 82 -10.06 6.66 4.39
C ILE A 82 -10.14 5.46 3.46
N VAL A 83 -10.60 5.69 2.24
CA VAL A 83 -10.61 4.68 1.18
C VAL A 83 -9.31 4.80 0.42
N LEU A 84 -8.49 3.74 0.45
CA LEU A 84 -7.28 3.66 -0.36
C LEU A 84 -7.68 3.20 -1.76
N LYS A 85 -7.43 4.05 -2.76
CA LYS A 85 -7.75 3.76 -4.17
C LYS A 85 -6.46 3.61 -4.96
N ILE A 86 -6.30 2.48 -5.63
CA ILE A 86 -5.24 2.21 -6.58
C ILE A 86 -5.89 2.07 -7.96
N GLY A 87 -5.40 2.81 -8.93
CA GLY A 87 -5.84 2.76 -10.32
C GLY A 87 -5.44 1.47 -11.02
N ASN A 88 -5.27 1.56 -12.33
CA ASN A 88 -5.04 0.45 -13.24
C ASN A 88 -3.58 0.42 -13.71
N HIS A 89 -3.10 -0.76 -14.10
CA HIS A 89 -1.75 -0.93 -14.68
C HIS A 89 -0.61 -0.43 -13.79
N ASN A 90 -0.75 -0.52 -12.47
CA ASN A 90 0.35 -0.22 -11.55
C ASN A 90 1.18 -1.46 -11.26
N VAL A 91 2.49 -1.26 -11.09
CA VAL A 91 3.44 -2.31 -10.72
C VAL A 91 4.03 -1.96 -9.36
N PHE A 92 3.91 -2.88 -8.41
CA PHE A 92 4.52 -2.82 -7.09
C PHE A 92 5.61 -3.87 -7.04
N GLU A 93 6.87 -3.45 -7.20
CA GLU A 93 8.01 -4.35 -7.19
C GLU A 93 8.29 -4.92 -5.78
N VAL A 94 9.21 -5.89 -5.74
CA VAL A 94 9.55 -6.66 -4.54
C VAL A 94 9.89 -5.76 -3.35
N GLY A 95 9.20 -5.98 -2.24
CA GLY A 95 9.44 -5.28 -0.97
C GLY A 95 9.02 -3.80 -0.96
N SER A 96 8.28 -3.32 -1.95
CA SER A 96 7.70 -1.97 -1.95
C SER A 96 6.69 -1.79 -0.81
N GLN A 97 6.57 -0.57 -0.28
CA GLN A 97 5.61 -0.21 0.76
C GLN A 97 4.73 0.95 0.28
N CYS A 98 3.42 0.77 0.30
CA CYS A 98 2.45 1.76 -0.14
C CYS A 98 1.40 2.01 0.94
N GLU A 99 1.41 3.22 1.48
CA GLU A 99 0.44 3.75 2.43
C GLU A 99 -0.35 4.93 1.84
N ALA A 100 -0.16 5.22 0.55
CA ALA A 100 -0.81 6.32 -0.16
C ALA A 100 -2.34 6.25 -0.06
N VAL A 101 -2.99 7.40 0.08
CA VAL A 101 -4.47 7.47 0.03
C VAL A 101 -5.00 7.22 -1.39
N ASN A 102 -4.26 7.68 -2.39
CA ASN A 102 -4.67 7.57 -3.79
C ASN A 102 -3.46 7.33 -4.70
N VAL A 103 -3.55 6.28 -5.52
CA VAL A 103 -2.58 5.93 -6.55
C VAL A 103 -3.32 5.92 -7.89
N GLY A 104 -2.85 6.71 -8.85
CA GLY A 104 -3.42 6.78 -10.20
C GLY A 104 -3.14 5.54 -11.05
N ASP A 105 -3.18 5.71 -12.37
CA ASP A 105 -2.91 4.63 -13.33
C ASP A 105 -1.46 4.67 -13.86
N ASN A 106 -0.95 3.51 -14.29
CA ASN A 106 0.36 3.35 -14.95
C ASN A 106 1.56 3.83 -14.13
N ASN A 107 1.56 3.55 -12.82
CA ASN A 107 2.70 3.84 -11.94
C ASN A 107 3.53 2.59 -11.65
N ILE A 108 4.82 2.79 -11.47
CA ILE A 108 5.75 1.73 -11.07
C ILE A 108 6.36 2.16 -9.73
N LEU A 109 6.18 1.35 -8.70
CA LEU A 109 6.84 1.48 -7.42
C LEU A 109 8.03 0.52 -7.41
N GLU A 110 9.23 1.10 -7.47
CA GLU A 110 10.49 0.34 -7.49
C GLU A 110 10.68 -0.51 -6.23
N ALA A 111 11.53 -1.52 -6.34
CA ALA A 111 11.84 -2.44 -5.25
C ALA A 111 12.33 -1.67 -4.01
N LYS A 112 11.73 -1.97 -2.85
CA LYS A 112 12.01 -1.31 -1.56
C LYS A 112 11.64 0.18 -1.49
N SER A 113 10.94 0.73 -2.48
CA SER A 113 10.38 2.08 -2.41
C SER A 113 9.31 2.19 -1.31
N LYS A 114 9.12 3.39 -0.76
CA LYS A 114 8.14 3.65 0.30
C LYS A 114 7.29 4.88 -0.02
N VAL A 115 6.02 4.66 -0.32
CA VAL A 115 5.06 5.74 -0.52
C VAL A 115 4.27 5.91 0.77
N GLY A 116 4.44 7.02 1.47
CA GLY A 116 3.69 7.29 2.69
C GLY A 116 2.34 7.97 2.45
N ARG A 117 1.58 8.07 3.53
CA ARG A 117 0.16 8.42 3.56
C ARG A 117 -0.25 9.69 2.84
N PHE A 118 0.50 10.78 2.99
CA PHE A 118 0.13 12.08 2.42
C PHE A 118 0.49 12.22 0.94
N THR A 119 0.99 11.17 0.30
CA THR A 119 1.32 11.20 -1.12
C THR A 119 0.16 10.69 -1.95
N SER A 120 -0.26 11.51 -2.91
CA SER A 120 -1.14 11.11 -3.98
C SER A 120 -0.30 10.87 -5.23
N VAL A 121 -0.25 9.62 -5.71
CA VAL A 121 0.47 9.28 -6.93
C VAL A 121 -0.44 9.61 -8.12
N SER A 122 0.03 10.47 -9.02
CA SER A 122 -0.71 10.91 -10.22
C SER A 122 -0.76 9.80 -11.30
N HIS A 123 -1.30 10.10 -12.48
CA HIS A 123 -1.34 9.18 -13.63
C HIS A 123 -0.08 9.30 -14.49
N GLY A 124 0.40 8.18 -15.05
CA GLY A 124 1.40 8.17 -16.13
C GLY A 124 2.79 8.64 -15.72
N ARG A 125 3.15 8.52 -14.43
CA ARG A 125 4.51 8.79 -13.96
C ARG A 125 5.17 7.46 -13.62
N THR A 126 6.16 7.07 -14.42
CA THR A 126 7.26 6.26 -13.91
C THR A 126 7.88 7.09 -12.80
N GLN A 127 7.55 6.81 -11.55
CA GLN A 127 8.21 7.46 -10.42
C GLN A 127 9.61 6.85 -10.34
N MET A 128 10.47 7.28 -11.26
CA MET A 128 11.91 7.09 -11.21
C MET A 128 12.40 7.96 -10.07
N CYS A 129 12.26 7.42 -8.87
CA CYS A 129 12.83 8.03 -7.71
C CYS A 129 13.22 6.92 -6.75
N SER A 130 14.52 6.68 -6.73
CA SER A 130 15.32 6.40 -5.54
C SER A 130 15.02 7.33 -4.34
N LEU A 131 14.04 8.25 -4.45
CA LEU A 131 13.60 9.20 -3.44
C LEU A 131 12.11 9.58 -3.57
N ILE A 132 11.17 8.65 -3.34
CA ILE A 132 9.94 9.06 -2.65
C ILE A 132 10.13 8.65 -1.18
N VAL A 133 10.60 9.61 -0.39
CA VAL A 133 10.55 9.58 1.06
C VAL A 133 9.30 10.35 1.44
N VAL A 134 8.32 9.67 2.02
CA VAL A 134 7.28 10.35 2.80
C VAL A 134 7.55 9.99 4.25
N GLU A 135 8.65 10.51 4.78
CA GLU A 135 8.78 10.65 6.22
C GLU A 135 7.80 11.73 6.65
N VAL A 136 6.67 11.30 7.19
CA VAL A 136 5.90 12.16 8.07
C VAL A 136 6.59 12.07 9.44
N GLY A 137 7.52 13.00 9.72
CA GLY A 137 8.02 13.17 11.09
C GLY A 137 9.52 13.33 11.31
N MET A 138 10.32 13.82 10.35
CA MET A 138 11.70 14.25 10.67
C MET A 138 11.88 15.77 10.51
N ASN A 139 12.37 16.39 11.59
CA ASN A 139 12.63 17.83 11.69
C ASN A 139 13.53 18.36 10.55
N PRO A 140 13.31 19.60 10.05
CA PRO A 140 14.04 20.17 8.90
C PRO A 140 15.57 20.27 9.02
N ARG A 141 16.16 19.96 10.19
CA ARG A 141 17.60 20.12 10.46
C ARG A 141 18.45 18.88 10.18
N GLU A 142 17.86 17.70 9.96
CA GLU A 142 18.64 16.46 9.73
C GLU A 142 18.85 16.10 8.25
N ARG A 143 18.27 16.89 7.34
CA ARG A 143 18.23 16.63 5.89
C ARG A 143 19.60 16.62 5.19
N PHE A 144 20.65 17.18 5.81
CA PHE A 144 21.97 17.34 5.17
C PHE A 144 22.98 16.21 5.45
N LYS A 145 22.66 15.19 6.27
CA LYS A 145 23.68 14.18 6.68
C LYS A 145 23.58 12.80 6.03
N LYS A 146 22.49 12.43 5.36
CA LYS A 146 22.31 11.06 4.83
C LYS A 146 22.65 10.86 3.34
N HIS A 147 23.11 11.91 2.63
CA HIS A 147 23.38 11.80 1.20
C HIS A 147 24.83 11.44 0.83
N TRP A 148 25.76 11.35 1.78
CA TRP A 148 27.19 11.10 1.50
C TRP A 148 27.82 10.14 2.53
N SER A 149 27.31 8.91 2.60
CA SER A 149 28.06 7.80 3.22
C SER A 149 27.63 6.46 2.61
N PHE A 150 27.93 6.31 1.32
CA PHE A 150 28.22 5.01 0.73
C PHE A 150 29.56 5.16 0.02
N GLY A 151 30.46 4.25 0.38
CA GLY A 151 31.90 4.43 0.30
C GLY A 151 32.48 4.47 -1.11
N ILE A 152 33.64 5.13 -1.16
CA ILE A 152 34.80 4.63 -1.88
C ILE A 152 35.74 4.07 -0.82
#